data_AF-A0A701P393-F1
#
_entry.id   AF-A0A701P393-F1
#
_cell.length_a   1.000
_cell.length_b   1.000
_cell.length_c   1.000
_cell.angle_alpha   90.00
_cell.angle_beta   90.00
_cell.angle_gamma   90.00
#
_symmetry.space_group_name_H-M   'P 1'
#
loop_
_entity.id
_entity.type
_entity.pdbx_description
1 polymer ?
#
loop_
_entity_poly.entity_id
_entity_poly.type
_entity_poly.pdbx_seq_one_letter_code
_entity_poly.pdbx_strand_id
1 'polypeptide(L)'
;MLCFLGGSSGYANSEKNISKELLSEYKNFSLAECIEKNYEKMGVVFTKLPLKDNTRGFIDLDMGLAFYRDKDNVLASFIENKTGDFYKPRQAYGDLASVNMVIYDCIDFYHSKELNIFLRKIISERNIRNEND
;
A
#
# COMPACT_ATOMS: atom_id res chain seq x y z
N MET A 1 -25.02 -36.74 11.93
CA MET A 1 -25.02 -35.28 12.15
C MET A 1 -23.69 -34.96 12.83
N LEU A 2 -22.66 -34.62 12.04
CA LEU A 2 -21.31 -34.33 12.54
C LEU A 2 -21.08 -32.83 12.35
N CYS A 3 -21.01 -32.11 13.46
CA CYS A 3 -20.74 -30.67 13.50
C CYS A 3 -19.28 -30.41 13.11
N PHE A 4 -19.04 -29.75 11.99
CA PHE A 4 -17.77 -29.11 11.70
C PHE A 4 -17.68 -27.80 12.48
N LEU A 5 -17.00 -27.83 13.63
CA LEU A 5 -16.51 -26.65 14.31
C LEU A 5 -14.99 -26.72 14.35
N GLY A 6 -14.33 -25.94 13.51
CA GLY A 6 -12.87 -25.89 13.48
C GLY A 6 -12.35 -24.97 12.40
N GLY A 7 -12.43 -23.65 12.61
CA GLY A 7 -11.91 -22.70 11.64
C GLY A 7 -12.09 -21.24 12.04
N SER A 8 -11.76 -20.84 13.28
CA SER A 8 -11.76 -19.41 13.65
C SER A 8 -10.68 -18.99 14.64
N SER A 9 -9.87 -19.93 15.14
CA SER A 9 -8.86 -19.62 16.17
C SER A 9 -7.57 -18.99 15.63
N GLY A 10 -7.20 -19.22 14.36
CA GLY A 10 -5.96 -18.69 13.77
C GLY A 10 -6.06 -17.21 13.40
N TYR A 11 -7.15 -16.81 12.75
CA TYR A 11 -7.37 -15.44 12.25
C TYR A 11 -7.44 -14.40 13.38
N ALA A 12 -8.10 -14.73 14.49
CA ALA A 12 -8.26 -13.78 15.60
C ALA A 12 -6.96 -13.55 16.40
N ASN A 13 -6.02 -14.49 16.37
CA ASN A 13 -4.74 -14.37 17.08
C ASN A 13 -3.67 -13.67 16.22
N SER A 14 -3.71 -13.83 14.89
CA SER A 14 -2.75 -13.19 13.97
C SER A 14 -2.96 -11.68 13.85
N GLU A 15 -4.21 -11.18 13.89
CA GLU A 15 -4.50 -9.74 13.90
C GLU A 15 -3.88 -9.01 15.12
N LYS A 16 -3.67 -9.75 16.21
CA LYS A 16 -3.21 -9.23 17.50
C LYS A 16 -1.70 -8.93 17.54
N ASN A 17 -0.92 -9.47 16.60
CA ASN A 17 0.55 -9.42 16.59
C ASN A 17 1.16 -8.56 15.48
N ILE A 18 0.38 -7.78 14.72
CA ILE A 18 0.97 -6.83 13.77
C ILE A 18 1.65 -5.71 14.57
N SER A 19 2.98 -5.58 14.43
CA SER A 19 3.69 -4.48 15.06
C SER A 19 3.18 -3.15 14.48
N LYS A 20 2.97 -2.16 15.36
CA LYS A 20 2.55 -0.82 14.93
C LYS A 20 3.55 -0.21 13.95
N GLU A 21 4.83 -0.54 14.13
CA GLU A 21 5.94 -0.14 13.28
C GLU A 21 5.78 -0.70 11.86
N LEU A 22 5.62 -2.01 11.69
CA LEU A 22 5.47 -2.63 10.37
C LEU A 22 4.25 -2.10 9.60
N LEU A 23 3.13 -1.89 10.30
CA LEU A 23 1.96 -1.27 9.69
C LEU A 23 2.24 0.18 9.27
N SER A 24 2.98 0.94 10.07
CA SER A 24 3.38 2.31 9.74
C SER A 24 4.30 2.34 8.52
N GLU A 25 5.28 1.44 8.46
CA GLU A 25 6.18 1.34 7.32
C GLU A 25 5.45 1.00 6.03
N TYR A 26 4.51 0.05 6.06
CA TYR A 26 3.72 -0.24 4.88
C TYR A 26 2.75 0.89 4.47
N LYS A 27 2.36 1.77 5.39
CA LYS A 27 1.68 3.02 5.02
C LYS A 27 2.64 4.00 4.34
N ASN A 28 3.86 4.16 4.86
CA ASN A 28 4.91 4.98 4.21
C ASN A 28 5.20 4.47 2.80
N PHE A 29 5.34 3.14 2.64
CA PHE A 29 5.49 2.51 1.34
C PHE A 29 4.33 2.89 0.40
N SER A 30 3.09 2.76 0.88
CA SER A 30 1.89 3.02 0.06
C SER A 30 1.79 4.49 -0.37
N LEU A 31 2.24 5.41 0.48
CA LEU A 31 2.35 6.84 0.16
C LEU A 31 3.40 7.09 -0.92
N ALA A 32 4.60 6.51 -0.77
CA ALA A 32 5.67 6.64 -1.76
C ALA A 32 5.24 6.09 -3.13
N GLU A 33 4.63 4.90 -3.16
CA GLU A 33 4.11 4.29 -4.40
C GLU A 33 3.04 5.17 -5.05
N CYS A 34 2.06 5.68 -4.27
CA CYS A 34 1.01 6.56 -4.77
C CYS A 34 1.58 7.80 -5.48
N ILE A 35 2.56 8.45 -4.84
CA ILE A 35 3.20 9.66 -5.36
C ILE A 35 3.98 9.34 -6.64
N GLU A 36 4.88 8.37 -6.58
CA GLU A 36 5.75 8.02 -7.71
C GLU A 36 4.93 7.58 -8.93
N LYS A 37 3.89 6.75 -8.74
CA LYS A 37 3.08 6.24 -9.85
C LYS A 37 2.21 7.29 -10.51
N ASN A 38 1.65 8.21 -9.74
CA ASN A 38 0.87 9.30 -10.32
C ASN A 38 1.75 10.32 -11.05
N TYR A 39 2.96 10.59 -10.55
CA TYR A 39 3.93 11.42 -11.27
C TYR A 39 4.53 10.73 -12.51
N GLU A 40 4.70 9.40 -12.47
CA GLU A 40 5.12 8.61 -13.64
C GLU A 40 4.12 8.77 -14.80
N LYS A 41 2.81 8.78 -14.51
CA LYS A 41 1.75 9.03 -15.51
C LYS A 41 1.80 10.43 -16.14
N MET A 42 2.51 11.36 -15.51
CA MET A 42 2.78 12.71 -16.02
C MET A 42 4.20 12.86 -16.61
N GLY A 43 4.90 11.74 -16.81
CA GLY A 43 6.23 11.70 -17.44
C GLY A 43 7.41 11.85 -16.48
N VAL A 44 7.17 11.98 -15.17
CA VAL A 44 8.23 12.06 -14.16
C VAL A 44 8.52 10.67 -13.61
N VAL A 45 9.56 10.03 -14.16
CA VAL A 45 9.98 8.69 -13.73
C VAL A 45 11.13 8.82 -12.73
N PHE A 46 10.84 8.68 -11.44
CA PHE A 46 11.79 8.93 -10.34
C PHE A 46 13.06 8.08 -10.46
N THR A 47 12.94 6.81 -10.87
CA THR A 47 14.08 5.89 -11.06
C THR A 47 15.03 6.28 -12.20
N LYS A 48 14.62 7.18 -13.10
CA LYS A 48 15.46 7.72 -14.16
C LYS A 48 16.13 9.05 -13.77
N LEU A 49 15.72 9.64 -12.65
CA LEU A 49 16.37 10.82 -12.10
C LEU A 49 17.60 10.38 -11.29
N PRO A 50 18.61 11.25 -11.10
CA PRO A 50 19.78 10.95 -10.26
C PRO A 50 19.44 10.99 -8.75
N LEU A 51 18.23 10.56 -8.39
CA LEU A 51 17.73 10.46 -7.03
C LEU A 51 18.17 9.10 -6.47
N LYS A 52 18.96 9.11 -5.40
CA LYS A 52 19.39 7.89 -4.71
C LYS A 52 18.39 7.51 -3.61
N ASP A 53 17.11 7.51 -3.95
CA ASP A 53 16.03 7.16 -3.02
C ASP A 53 15.61 5.70 -3.25
N ASN A 54 15.73 4.88 -2.21
CA ASN A 54 15.29 3.47 -2.22
C ASN A 54 14.36 3.17 -1.05
N THR A 55 13.56 4.15 -0.62
CA THR A 55 12.62 4.02 0.50
C THR A 55 11.73 2.79 0.36
N ARG A 56 11.18 2.55 -0.83
CA ARG A 56 10.33 1.37 -1.11
C ARG A 56 11.11 0.06 -0.97
N GLY A 57 12.35 0.00 -1.47
CA GLY A 57 13.21 -1.18 -1.34
C GLY A 57 13.56 -1.48 0.11
N PHE A 58 13.94 -0.46 0.88
CA PHE A 58 14.24 -0.59 2.31
C PHE A 58 13.03 -1.13 3.10
N ILE A 59 11.85 -0.55 2.87
CA ILE A 59 10.64 -0.98 3.60
C ILE A 59 10.23 -2.39 3.20
N ASP A 60 10.19 -2.73 1.90
CA ASP A 60 9.62 -4.02 1.50
C ASP A 60 10.59 -5.19 1.63
N LEU A 61 11.89 -4.97 1.34
CA LEU A 61 12.89 -6.04 1.31
C LEU A 61 13.68 -6.18 2.61
N ASP A 62 14.11 -5.06 3.21
CA ASP A 62 15.01 -5.11 4.38
C ASP A 62 14.24 -5.19 5.69
N MET A 63 13.16 -4.40 5.84
CA MET A 63 12.33 -4.37 7.04
C MET A 63 11.02 -5.14 6.92
N GLY A 64 10.62 -5.46 5.69
CA GLY A 64 9.25 -5.84 5.37
C GLY A 64 9.04 -7.33 5.20
N LEU A 65 7.92 -7.63 4.54
CA LEU A 65 7.44 -8.96 4.22
C LEU A 65 7.59 -9.30 2.73
N ALA A 66 8.32 -8.47 1.98
CA ALA A 66 8.62 -8.63 0.56
C ALA A 66 7.36 -8.82 -0.32
N PHE A 67 6.34 -7.97 -0.15
CA PHE A 67 5.11 -8.03 -0.96
C PHE A 67 5.35 -7.73 -2.44
N TYR A 68 6.37 -6.91 -2.77
CA TYR A 68 6.73 -6.52 -4.14
C TYR A 68 7.66 -7.50 -4.84
N ARG A 69 8.03 -8.63 -4.21
CA ARG A 69 8.88 -9.65 -4.84
C ARG A 69 8.13 -10.46 -5.91
N ASP A 70 6.82 -10.61 -5.77
CA ASP A 70 6.01 -11.45 -6.64
C ASP A 70 5.34 -10.62 -7.77
N LYS A 71 5.21 -11.20 -8.96
CA LYS A 71 4.64 -10.53 -10.15
C LYS A 71 3.17 -10.11 -9.97
N ASP A 72 2.42 -10.83 -9.14
CA ASP A 72 0.99 -10.58 -8.85
C ASP A 72 0.82 -9.93 -7.48
N ASN A 73 1.53 -8.82 -7.26
CA ASN A 73 1.54 -8.12 -5.99
C ASN A 73 0.17 -7.48 -5.67
N VAL A 74 -0.49 -8.02 -4.66
CA VAL A 74 -1.79 -7.56 -4.15
C VAL A 74 -1.75 -6.12 -3.61
N LEU A 75 -0.64 -5.70 -3.00
CA LEU A 75 -0.47 -4.34 -2.47
C LEU A 75 -0.32 -3.33 -3.61
N ALA A 76 0.50 -3.62 -4.62
CA ALA A 76 0.62 -2.77 -5.82
C ALA A 76 -0.72 -2.60 -6.53
N SER A 77 -1.43 -3.72 -6.72
CA SER A 77 -2.73 -3.72 -7.41
C SER A 77 -3.78 -2.91 -6.63
N PHE A 78 -3.79 -3.04 -5.31
CA PHE A 78 -4.68 -2.26 -4.45
C PHE A 78 -4.37 -0.76 -4.51
N ILE A 79 -3.09 -0.36 -4.40
CA ILE A 79 -2.69 1.05 -4.46
C ILE A 79 -3.05 1.65 -5.82
N GLU A 80 -2.74 0.97 -6.92
CA GLU A 80 -3.07 1.43 -8.28
C GLU A 80 -4.58 1.56 -8.48
N ASN A 81 -5.37 0.60 -8.01
CA ASN A 81 -6.84 0.66 -8.08
C ASN A 81 -7.40 1.89 -7.36
N LYS A 82 -6.82 2.25 -6.21
CA LYS A 82 -7.31 3.35 -5.37
C LYS A 82 -6.81 4.72 -5.77
N THR A 83 -5.60 4.79 -6.29
CA THR A 83 -4.86 6.05 -6.44
C THR A 83 -4.49 6.36 -7.88
N GLY A 84 -4.68 5.42 -8.81
CA GLY A 84 -4.16 5.50 -10.16
C GLY A 84 -4.68 6.66 -11.01
N ASP A 85 -5.74 7.33 -10.57
CA ASP A 85 -6.34 8.48 -11.25
C ASP A 85 -6.05 9.83 -10.58
N PHE A 86 -5.25 9.88 -9.50
CA PHE A 86 -4.97 11.13 -8.78
C PHE A 86 -4.14 12.14 -9.59
N TYR A 87 -3.46 11.69 -10.65
CA TYR A 87 -2.79 12.57 -11.61
C TYR A 87 -3.77 13.44 -12.42
N LYS A 88 -5.06 13.08 -12.47
CA LYS A 88 -6.07 13.84 -13.21
C LYS A 88 -6.50 15.08 -12.40
N PRO A 89 -6.91 16.17 -13.07
CA PRO A 89 -7.48 17.32 -12.38
C PRO A 89 -8.75 16.96 -11.62
N ARG A 90 -8.90 17.47 -10.39
CA ARG A 90 -10.05 17.16 -9.53
C ARG A 90 -11.30 17.96 -9.90
N GLN A 91 -11.13 19.10 -10.56
CA GLN A 91 -12.21 19.99 -10.94
C GLN A 91 -12.05 20.51 -12.37
N ALA A 92 -13.18 20.71 -13.03
CA ALA A 92 -13.24 21.23 -14.40
C ALA A 92 -13.37 22.76 -14.47
N TYR A 93 -13.65 23.42 -13.33
CA TYR A 93 -13.97 24.85 -13.27
C TYR A 93 -13.27 25.53 -12.08
N GLY A 94 -13.15 26.87 -12.12
CA GLY A 94 -12.50 27.70 -11.10
C GLY A 94 -10.98 27.77 -11.26
N ASP A 95 -10.32 28.46 -10.33
CA ASP A 95 -8.87 28.77 -10.41
C ASP A 95 -7.97 27.52 -10.37
N LEU A 96 -8.48 26.42 -9.82
CA LEU A 96 -7.80 25.11 -9.80
C LEU A 96 -8.29 24.17 -10.91
N ALA A 97 -9.05 24.67 -11.89
CA ALA A 97 -9.34 23.90 -13.09
C ALA A 97 -8.02 23.49 -13.75
N SER A 98 -7.94 22.24 -14.21
CA SER A 98 -6.76 21.65 -14.86
C SER A 98 -5.53 21.36 -13.99
N VAL A 99 -5.53 21.68 -12.69
CA VAL A 99 -4.45 21.24 -11.79
C VAL A 99 -4.81 19.94 -11.08
N ASN A 100 -3.82 19.06 -10.90
CA ASN A 100 -3.96 17.87 -10.05
C ASN A 100 -3.57 18.20 -8.60
N MET A 101 -3.95 17.32 -7.69
CA MET A 101 -3.62 17.44 -6.27
C MET A 101 -3.01 16.15 -5.73
N VAL A 102 -2.13 15.51 -6.53
CA VAL A 102 -1.54 14.19 -6.24
C VAL A 102 -1.03 14.07 -4.81
N ILE A 103 -0.24 15.04 -4.34
CA ILE A 103 0.30 15.01 -2.97
C ILE A 103 -0.81 15.00 -1.92
N TYR A 104 -1.81 15.87 -2.08
CA TYR A 104 -2.94 15.96 -1.16
C TYR A 104 -3.74 14.65 -1.15
N ASP A 105 -4.12 14.15 -2.32
CA ASP A 105 -4.94 12.94 -2.44
C ASP A 105 -4.18 11.69 -1.96
N CYS A 106 -2.85 11.62 -2.17
CA CYS A 106 -2.02 10.55 -1.62
C CYS A 106 -1.89 10.62 -0.08
N ILE A 107 -1.85 11.82 0.51
CA ILE A 107 -1.87 12.00 1.98
C ILE A 107 -3.23 11.55 2.55
N ASP A 108 -4.33 11.91 1.89
CA ASP A 108 -5.67 11.44 2.26
C ASP A 108 -5.76 9.90 2.19
N PHE A 109 -5.19 9.30 1.14
CA PHE A 109 -5.09 7.85 1.01
C PHE A 109 -4.26 7.20 2.13
N TYR A 110 -3.10 7.79 2.47
CA TYR A 110 -2.25 7.35 3.59
C TYR A 110 -3.01 7.31 4.93
N HIS A 111 -3.88 8.30 5.17
CA HIS A 111 -4.71 8.36 6.37
C HIS A 111 -6.02 7.55 6.27
N SER A 112 -6.33 6.96 5.12
CA SER A 112 -7.60 6.28 4.90
C SER A 112 -7.78 5.05 5.80
N LYS A 113 -9.00 4.85 6.29
CA LYS A 113 -9.39 3.62 6.99
C LYS A 113 -9.23 2.39 6.11
N GLU A 114 -9.50 2.56 4.81
CA GLU A 114 -9.45 1.47 3.84
C GLU A 114 -8.02 0.92 3.68
N LEU A 115 -7.02 1.77 3.49
CA LEU A 115 -5.62 1.36 3.45
C LEU A 115 -5.23 0.65 4.76
N ASN A 116 -5.61 1.22 5.90
CA ASN A 116 -5.30 0.64 7.20
C ASN A 116 -5.90 -0.78 7.38
N ILE A 117 -7.15 -0.99 6.97
CA ILE A 117 -7.81 -2.30 7.03
C ILE A 117 -7.13 -3.28 6.06
N PHE A 118 -6.87 -2.85 4.83
CA PHE A 118 -6.24 -3.68 3.82
C PHE A 118 -4.85 -4.15 4.24
N LEU A 119 -3.99 -3.23 4.70
CA LEU A 119 -2.64 -3.57 5.16
C LEU A 119 -2.66 -4.58 6.32
N ARG A 120 -3.55 -4.38 7.30
CA ARG A 120 -3.69 -5.32 8.42
C ARG A 120 -4.05 -6.73 7.96
N LYS A 121 -4.96 -6.82 6.98
CA LYS A 121 -5.35 -8.10 6.40
C LYS A 121 -4.16 -8.79 5.73
N ILE A 122 -3.49 -8.13 4.77
CA ILE A 122 -2.43 -8.78 3.99
C ILE A 122 -1.19 -9.12 4.84
N ILE A 123 -0.87 -8.30 5.85
CA ILE A 123 0.22 -8.56 6.81
C ILE A 123 -0.11 -9.79 7.65
N SER A 124 -1.34 -9.88 8.18
CA SER A 124 -1.77 -11.06 8.94
C SER A 124 -1.68 -12.34 8.11
N GLU A 125 -2.19 -12.30 6.87
CA GLU A 125 -2.17 -13.44 5.95
C GLU A 125 -0.74 -13.85 5.54
N ARG A 126 0.20 -12.90 5.50
CA ARG A 126 1.61 -13.18 5.20
C ARG A 126 2.33 -13.79 6.40
N ASN A 127 2.10 -13.27 7.61
CA ASN A 127 2.67 -13.84 8.83
C ASN A 127 2.20 -15.29 9.06
N ILE A 128 0.91 -15.58 8.87
CA ILE A 128 0.38 -16.95 8.97
C ILE A 128 1.09 -17.89 7.98
N ARG A 129 1.31 -17.45 6.74
CA ARG A 129 2.01 -18.28 5.75
C ARG A 129 3.44 -18.59 6.18
N ASN A 130 4.18 -17.58 6.63
CA ASN A 130 5.57 -17.75 7.08
C ASN A 130 5.70 -18.62 8.35
N GLU A 131 4.67 -18.70 9.21
CA GLU A 131 4.67 -19.60 10.37
C GLU A 131 4.46 -21.08 9.99
N ASN A 132 3.96 -21.35 8.79
CA ASN A 132 3.70 -22.70 8.28
C ASN A 132 4.75 -23.20 7.28
N ASP A 133 5.74 -22.37 6.94
CA ASP A 133 6.90 -22.68 6.09
C ASP A 133 8.13 -23.02 6.94
#